data_AF-A0ABC8B052-F1
#
_entry.id   AF-A0ABC8B052-F1
#
_cell.length_a   1.000
_cell.length_b   1.000
_cell.length_c   1.000
_cell.angle_alpha   90.00
_cell.angle_beta   90.00
_cell.angle_gamma   90.00
#
_symmetry.space_group_name_H-M   'P 1'
#
loop_
_entity.id
_entity.type
_entity.pdbx_description
1 polymer ?
#
loop_
_entity_poly.entity_id
_entity_poly.type
_entity_poly.pdbx_seq_one_letter_code
_entity_poly.pdbx_strand_id
1 'polypeptide(L)'
;MQCRLCDSKSLISVLDLGATSPCEKFLSAAELDLPEPTYPLHLRLCENCLLLQIPALITPEETFTEYAYFSSFSDSWVRHAKLFVDQALDFRSHAAA
;
A
#
# COMPACT_ATOMS: atom_id res chain seq x y z
N MET A 1 1.53 -7.75 -17.15
CA MET A 1 0.98 -7.73 -15.78
C MET A 1 -0.22 -8.65 -15.74
N GLN A 2 -0.41 -9.36 -14.63
CA GLN A 2 -1.54 -10.25 -14.37
C GLN A 2 -2.27 -9.75 -13.11
N CYS A 3 -3.59 -9.96 -13.04
CA CYS A 3 -4.36 -9.58 -11.87
C CYS A 3 -3.93 -10.41 -10.65
N ARG A 4 -3.53 -9.74 -9.56
CA ARG A 4 -3.05 -10.42 -8.33
C ARG A 4 -4.11 -11.21 -7.55
N LEU A 5 -5.39 -10.98 -7.82
CA LEU A 5 -6.49 -11.67 -7.11
C LEU A 5 -7.03 -12.88 -7.87
N CYS A 6 -7.15 -12.79 -9.19
CA CYS A 6 -7.84 -13.81 -10.00
C CYS A 6 -7.06 -14.29 -11.23
N ASP A 7 -5.80 -13.87 -11.37
CA ASP A 7 -4.93 -14.27 -12.47
C ASP A 7 -5.38 -13.89 -13.90
N SER A 8 -6.43 -13.08 -14.04
CA SER A 8 -6.84 -12.55 -15.35
C SER A 8 -5.79 -11.62 -15.95
N LYS A 9 -5.65 -11.66 -17.28
CA LYS A 9 -4.87 -10.69 -18.07
C LYS A 9 -5.71 -9.53 -18.62
N SER A 10 -7.03 -9.55 -18.39
CA SER A 10 -7.96 -8.49 -18.80
C SER A 10 -7.86 -7.33 -17.81
N LEU A 11 -7.02 -6.35 -18.16
CA LEU A 11 -6.73 -5.17 -17.37
C LEU A 11 -6.97 -3.93 -18.23
N ILE A 12 -7.81 -3.00 -17.76
CA ILE A 12 -8.05 -1.71 -18.42
C ILE A 12 -7.29 -0.60 -17.73
N SER A 13 -6.78 0.35 -18.52
CA SER A 13 -6.12 1.56 -18.02
C SER A 13 -7.13 2.48 -17.33
N VAL A 14 -6.82 2.94 -16.12
CA VAL A 14 -7.65 3.90 -15.38
C VAL A 14 -6.94 5.24 -15.24
N LEU A 15 -5.71 5.24 -14.70
CA LEU A 15 -4.94 6.45 -14.46
C LEU A 15 -3.45 6.15 -14.57
N ASP A 16 -2.76 6.89 -15.44
CA ASP A 16 -1.30 6.81 -15.60
C ASP A 16 -0.67 8.08 -15.03
N LEU A 17 0.13 7.93 -13.97
CA LEU A 17 0.88 9.01 -13.32
C LEU A 17 2.33 9.07 -13.81
N GLY A 18 2.72 8.18 -14.73
CA GLY A 18 4.07 8.15 -15.31
C GLY A 18 5.13 7.69 -14.32
N ALA A 19 6.36 8.16 -14.52
CA ALA A 19 7.51 7.83 -13.69
C ALA A 19 7.42 8.55 -12.33
N THR A 20 7.28 7.78 -11.25
CA THR A 20 7.10 8.29 -9.88
C THR A 20 8.09 7.63 -8.93
N SER A 21 8.70 8.40 -8.02
CA SER A 21 9.60 7.87 -6.99
C SER A 21 8.84 7.15 -5.86
N PRO A 22 9.49 6.24 -5.11
CA PRO A 22 8.90 5.66 -3.90
C PRO A 22 8.64 6.74 -2.84
N CYS A 23 7.40 6.83 -2.34
CA CYS A 23 6.98 7.88 -1.40
C CYS A 23 7.60 7.74 0.01
N GLU A 24 8.02 6.53 0.38
CA GLU A 24 8.59 6.23 1.70
C GLU A 24 10.13 6.28 1.72
N LYS A 25 10.77 6.63 0.60
CA LYS A 25 12.24 6.75 0.52
C LYS A 25 12.66 8.21 0.62
N PHE A 26 13.07 8.63 1.81
CA PHE A 26 13.67 9.94 2.02
C PHE A 26 15.16 9.91 1.64
N LEU A 27 15.60 10.91 0.89
CA LEU A 27 17.02 11.05 0.52
C LEU A 27 17.81 11.65 1.68
N SER A 28 18.97 11.05 1.99
CA SER A 28 19.96 11.67 2.86
C SER A 28 20.72 12.78 2.13
N ALA A 29 21.40 13.65 2.88
CA ALA A 29 22.22 14.72 2.31
C ALA A 29 23.32 14.20 1.36
N ALA A 30 23.82 12.99 1.59
CA ALA A 30 24.83 12.35 0.74
C ALA A 30 24.27 11.81 -0.58
N GLU A 31 22.94 11.66 -0.69
CA GLU A 31 22.27 11.09 -1.86
C GLU A 31 21.71 12.16 -2.82
N LEU A 32 21.82 13.46 -2.49
CA LEU A 32 21.21 14.54 -3.27
C LEU A 32 21.73 14.66 -4.70
N ASP A 33 22.99 14.29 -4.94
CA ASP A 33 23.61 14.30 -6.26
C ASP A 33 23.50 12.94 -6.98
N LEU A 34 22.85 11.94 -6.35
CA LEU A 34 22.65 10.61 -6.94
C LEU A 34 21.33 10.57 -7.72
N PRO A 35 21.25 9.72 -8.76
CA PRO A 35 19.99 9.52 -9.47
C PRO A 35 18.93 8.91 -8.55
N GLU A 36 17.75 9.52 -8.54
CA GLU A 36 16.59 8.99 -7.82
C GLU A 36 15.86 7.95 -8.70
N PRO A 37 15.65 6.72 -8.23
CA PRO A 37 14.92 5.71 -8.98
C PRO A 37 13.44 6.08 -9.08
N THR A 38 12.88 5.92 -10.28
CA THR A 38 11.44 6.11 -10.54
C THR A 38 10.84 4.87 -11.19
N TYR A 39 9.55 4.66 -10.94
CA TYR A 39 8.80 3.50 -11.44
C TYR A 39 7.51 3.96 -12.12
N PRO A 40 7.04 3.27 -13.18
CA PRO A 40 5.78 3.59 -13.81
C PRO A 40 4.59 3.32 -12.87
N LEU A 41 3.91 4.39 -12.47
CA LEU A 41 2.74 4.35 -11.60
C LEU A 41 1.46 4.39 -12.44
N HIS A 42 1.06 3.22 -12.93
CA HIS A 42 -0.12 3.06 -13.80
C HIS A 42 -1.18 2.19 -13.13
N LEU A 43 -2.28 2.81 -12.70
CA LEU A 43 -3.43 2.10 -12.13
C LEU A 43 -4.23 1.43 -13.24
N ARG A 44 -4.45 0.13 -13.08
CA ARG A 44 -5.26 -0.69 -13.99
C ARG A 44 -6.30 -1.49 -13.22
N LEU A 45 -7.52 -1.54 -13.77
CA LEU A 45 -8.64 -2.30 -13.21
C LEU A 45 -8.74 -3.66 -13.89
N CYS A 46 -8.90 -4.72 -13.10
CA CYS A 46 -9.24 -6.03 -13.64
C CYS A 46 -10.73 -6.11 -14.00
N GLU A 47 -11.04 -6.46 -15.25
CA GLU A 47 -12.42 -6.55 -15.71
C GLU A 47 -13.18 -7.76 -15.12
N ASN A 48 -12.47 -8.80 -14.67
CA ASN A 48 -13.09 -10.01 -14.13
C ASN A 48 -13.46 -9.92 -12.65
N CYS A 49 -12.60 -9.31 -11.83
CA CYS A 49 -12.77 -9.28 -10.36
C CYS A 49 -12.80 -7.87 -9.76
N LEU A 50 -12.69 -6.83 -10.60
CA LEU A 50 -12.72 -5.42 -10.21
C LEU A 50 -11.57 -4.99 -9.27
N LEU A 51 -10.50 -5.78 -9.15
CA LEU A 51 -9.30 -5.34 -8.43
C LEU A 51 -8.60 -4.21 -9.22
N LEU A 52 -8.57 -3.02 -8.63
CA LEU A 52 -7.72 -1.91 -9.05
C LEU A 52 -6.32 -2.10 -8.46
N GLN A 53 -5.29 -2.02 -9.31
CA GLN A 53 -3.93 -2.39 -8.93
C GLN A 53 -2.86 -1.65 -9.73
N ILE A 54 -1.68 -1.52 -9.13
CA ILE A 54 -0.46 -0.97 -9.72
C ILE A 54 0.57 -2.08 -10.02
N PRO A 55 1.55 -1.85 -10.91
CA PRO A 55 2.66 -2.77 -11.13
C PRO A 55 3.42 -3.09 -9.84
N ALA A 56 3.83 -4.35 -9.65
CA ALA A 56 4.64 -4.77 -8.51
C ALA A 56 6.13 -4.65 -8.88
N LEU A 57 6.66 -3.44 -8.83
CA LEU A 57 8.04 -3.12 -9.24
C LEU A 57 8.97 -2.79 -8.07
N ILE A 58 8.41 -2.68 -6.86
CA ILE A 58 9.15 -2.44 -5.61
C ILE A 58 8.81 -3.59 -4.68
N THR A 59 9.81 -4.20 -4.04
CA THR A 59 9.60 -5.30 -3.11
C THR A 59 9.33 -4.79 -1.68
N PRO A 60 8.71 -5.62 -0.82
CA PRO A 60 8.58 -5.29 0.59
C PRO A 60 9.93 -5.01 1.28
N GLU A 61 10.97 -5.78 0.94
CA GLU A 61 12.31 -5.63 1.51
C GLU A 61 12.95 -4.29 1.14
N GLU A 62 12.64 -3.74 -0.04
CA GLU A 62 13.08 -2.41 -0.46
C GLU A 62 12.31 -1.28 0.26
N THR A 63 11.03 -1.51 0.58
CA THR A 63 10.15 -0.49 1.19
C THR A 63 10.33 -0.43 2.71
N PHE A 64 10.44 -1.59 3.37
CA PHE A 64 10.41 -1.69 4.84
C PHE A 64 11.82 -1.76 5.44
N THR A 65 12.66 -0.79 5.08
CA THR A 65 14.01 -0.61 5.64
C THR A 65 13.98 0.43 6.77
N GLU A 66 14.27 1.69 6.47
CA GLU A 66 14.08 2.82 7.38
C GLU A 66 12.69 3.42 7.19
N TYR A 67 11.69 2.77 7.79
CA TYR A 67 10.29 3.15 7.65
C TYR A 67 9.92 4.32 8.59
N ALA A 68 9.70 5.50 8.01
CA ALA A 68 9.50 6.74 8.78
C ALA A 68 8.06 6.96 9.29
N TYR A 69 7.13 6.05 8.98
CA TYR A 69 5.72 6.18 9.37
C TYR A 69 5.40 5.45 10.67
N PHE A 70 5.09 6.21 11.73
CA PHE A 70 4.71 5.70 13.04
C PHE A 70 3.23 5.98 13.35
N SER A 71 2.38 4.95 13.23
CA SER A 71 0.93 5.09 13.46
C SER A 71 0.57 5.60 14.86
N SER A 72 1.40 5.34 15.88
CA SER A 72 1.19 5.75 17.26
C SER A 72 1.33 7.25 17.52
N PHE A 73 1.88 8.02 16.58
CA PHE A 73 1.90 9.48 16.66
C PHE A 73 0.55 10.13 16.34
N SER A 74 -0.40 9.38 15.77
CA SER A 74 -1.73 9.89 15.45
C SER A 74 -2.74 9.46 16.53
N ASP A 75 -3.22 10.44 17.31
CA ASP A 75 -4.26 10.22 18.33
C ASP A 75 -5.53 9.59 17.74
N SER A 76 -5.88 9.94 16.50
CA SER A 76 -7.04 9.38 15.82
C SER A 76 -6.82 7.91 15.46
N TRP A 77 -5.60 7.53 15.05
CA TRP A 77 -5.27 6.13 14.78
C TRP A 77 -5.24 5.29 16.05
N VAL A 78 -4.64 5.80 17.12
CA VAL A 78 -4.59 5.11 18.42
C VAL A 78 -6.01 4.86 18.94
N ARG A 79 -6.89 5.87 18.85
CA ARG A 79 -8.31 5.72 19.20
C ARG A 79 -9.03 4.69 18.34
N HIS A 80 -8.81 4.73 17.03
CA HIS A 80 -9.40 3.74 16.12
C HIS A 80 -8.94 2.32 16.47
N ALA A 81 -7.65 2.10 16.72
CA ALA A 81 -7.11 0.79 17.07
C ALA A 81 -7.74 0.25 18.36
N LYS A 82 -7.96 1.12 19.37
CA LYS A 82 -8.71 0.75 20.57
C LYS A 82 -10.14 0.31 20.25
N LEU A 83 -10.88 1.12 19.48
CA LEU A 83 -12.26 0.80 19.11
C LEU A 83 -12.36 -0.53 18.35
N PHE A 84 -11.41 -0.80 17.45
CA PHE A 84 -11.34 -2.06 16.73
C PHE A 84 -11.18 -3.26 17.68
N VAL A 85 -10.29 -3.17 18.67
CA VAL A 85 -10.07 -4.24 19.66
C VAL A 85 -11.30 -4.44 20.54
N ASP A 86 -11.89 -3.36 21.05
CA ASP A 86 -13.10 -3.43 21.88
C ASP A 86 -14.23 -4.16 21.12
N GLN A 87 -14.47 -3.78 19.85
CA GLN A 87 -15.48 -4.42 19.00
C GLN A 87 -15.18 -5.90 18.70
N ALA A 88 -13.92 -6.25 18.46
CA ALA A 88 -13.53 -7.63 18.19
C ALA A 88 -13.74 -8.54 19.41
N LEU A 89 -13.51 -8.02 20.61
CA LEU A 89 -13.78 -8.74 21.86
C LEU A 89 -15.28 -8.88 22.11
N ASP A 90 -16.06 -7.83 21.87
CA ASP A 90 -17.52 -7.87 21.98
C ASP A 90 -18.14 -8.87 21.00
N PHE A 91 -17.69 -8.90 19.74
CA PHE A 91 -18.17 -9.87 18.75
C PHE A 91 -17.96 -11.32 19.19
N ARG A 92 -16.82 -11.64 19.82
CA ARG A 92 -16.54 -12.99 20.33
C ARG A 92 -17.45 -13.38 21.50
N SER A 93 -17.94 -12.42 22.28
CA SER A 93 -18.87 -12.69 23.38
C SER A 93 -20.26 -13.12 22.89
N HIS A 94 -20.66 -12.73 21.67
CA HIS A 94 -21.97 -13.04 21.09
C HIS A 94 -21.95 -14.25 20.14
N ALA A 95 -20.78 -14.66 19.64
CA ALA A 95 -20.63 -15.85 18.79
C ALA A 95 -20.46 -17.16 19.59
N ALA A 96 -20.34 -17.08 20.91
CA ALA A 96 -20.17 -18.23 21.82
C ALA A 96 -21.45 -18.56 22.63
N ALA A 97 -22.59 -17.95 22.29
CA ALA A 97 -23.90 -18.21 22.87
C ALA A 97 -24.81 -18.94 21.86
#